data_AF-T1AJU4-F1
#
_entry.id   AF-T1AJU4-F1
#
_cell.length_a   1.000
_cell.length_b   1.000
_cell.length_c   1.000
_cell.angle_alpha   90.00
_cell.angle_beta   90.00
_cell.angle_gamma   90.00
#
_symmetry.space_group_name_H-M   'P 1'
#
loop_
_entity.id
_entity.type
_entity.pdbx_description
1 polymer ?
#
loop_
_entity_poly.entity_id
_entity_poly.type
_entity_poly.pdbx_seq_one_letter_code
_entity_poly.pdbx_strand_id
1 'polypeptide(L)'
;MNNIVDYGLREAYSSMKIMDKLKEIDPMIDWGSLRPIVKKLFRNDTGKGGRPNIDETVMIKTLFLQSIYNLSDESMERELHDRISFRNFLNYPEIMPDSRTIWLFRERLSNTGTDK
;
A
#
# COMPACT_ATOMS: atom_id res chain seq x y z
N MET A 1 -5.84 -1.09 -14.11
CA MET A 1 -6.85 -1.06 -15.21
C MET A 1 -8.19 -0.66 -14.60
N ASN A 2 -9.05 0.08 -15.29
CA ASN A 2 -10.36 0.50 -14.76
C ASN A 2 -11.37 -0.65 -14.90
N ASN A 3 -11.60 -1.43 -13.84
CA ASN A 3 -12.63 -2.47 -13.82
C ASN A 3 -13.99 -1.89 -13.35
N ILE A 4 -15.11 -2.58 -13.62
CA ILE A 4 -16.48 -2.13 -13.24
C ILE A 4 -16.63 -1.99 -11.71
N VAL A 5 -16.00 -2.88 -10.95
CA VAL A 5 -15.94 -2.83 -9.47
C VAL A 5 -15.21 -1.58 -8.99
N ASP A 6 -14.10 -1.20 -9.62
CA ASP A 6 -13.33 0.00 -9.26
C ASP A 6 -14.14 1.27 -9.50
N TYR A 7 -14.94 1.29 -10.58
CA TYR A 7 -15.86 2.40 -10.85
C TYR A 7 -16.89 2.53 -9.72
N GLY A 8 -17.56 1.44 -9.36
CA GLY A 8 -18.55 1.45 -8.26
C GLY A 8 -17.94 1.84 -6.91
N LEU A 9 -16.71 1.38 -6.64
CA LEU A 9 -15.98 1.76 -5.41
C LEU A 9 -15.60 3.25 -5.38
N ARG A 10 -15.24 3.84 -6.52
CA ARG A 10 -14.93 5.28 -6.62
C ARG A 10 -16.18 6.14 -6.49
N GLU A 11 -17.30 5.69 -7.03
CA GLU A 11 -18.59 6.35 -6.84
C GLU A 11 -19.02 6.29 -5.37
N ALA A 12 -18.96 5.11 -4.74
CA ALA A 12 -19.23 4.95 -3.31
C ALA A 12 -18.32 5.85 -2.46
N TYR A 13 -17.01 5.88 -2.77
CA TYR A 13 -16.04 6.75 -2.10
C TYR A 13 -16.42 8.24 -2.23
N SER A 14 -16.96 8.67 -3.36
CA SER A 14 -17.30 10.08 -3.60
C SER A 14 -18.30 10.62 -2.59
N SER A 15 -19.22 9.78 -2.10
CA SER A 15 -20.17 10.15 -1.04
C SER A 15 -19.53 10.30 0.35
N MET A 16 -18.42 9.61 0.60
CA MET A 16 -17.70 9.59 1.88
C MET A 16 -16.46 10.50 1.92
N LYS A 17 -16.09 11.07 0.77
CA LYS A 17 -14.84 11.82 0.53
C LYS A 17 -14.59 12.98 1.51
N ILE A 18 -15.64 13.59 2.06
CA ILE A 18 -15.54 14.71 3.01
C ILE A 18 -15.02 14.25 4.38
N MET A 19 -15.27 12.99 4.75
CA MET A 19 -14.88 12.43 6.05
C MET A 19 -13.49 11.76 6.04
N ASP A 20 -12.86 11.68 4.86
CA ASP A 20 -11.61 10.95 4.68
C ASP A 20 -10.38 11.84 4.90
N LYS A 21 -9.79 11.75 6.10
CA LYS A 21 -8.54 12.45 6.46
C LYS A 21 -7.33 11.96 5.65
N LEU A 22 -7.33 10.71 5.17
CA LEU A 22 -6.20 10.17 4.42
C LEU A 22 -6.01 10.88 3.08
N LYS A 23 -7.10 11.38 2.49
CA LYS A 23 -7.06 12.21 1.28
C LYS A 23 -6.32 13.54 1.48
N GLU A 24 -6.36 14.10 2.69
CA GLU A 24 -5.64 15.33 3.01
C GLU A 24 -4.15 15.07 3.24
N ILE A 25 -3.83 13.92 3.86
CA ILE A 25 -2.45 13.50 4.16
C ILE A 25 -1.71 13.05 2.90
N ASP A 26 -2.38 12.35 1.98
CA ASP A 26 -1.76 11.77 0.78
C ASP A 26 -0.92 12.75 -0.06
N PRO A 27 -1.41 13.97 -0.39
CA PRO A 27 -0.62 14.94 -1.15
C PRO A 27 0.47 15.64 -0.34
N MET A 28 0.48 15.52 1.00
CA MET A 28 1.49 16.17 1.85
C MET A 28 2.82 15.42 1.86
N ILE A 29 2.82 14.15 1.43
CA ILE A 29 3.99 13.27 1.48
C ILE A 29 4.45 12.99 0.04
N ASP A 30 5.72 13.27 -0.24
CA ASP A 30 6.33 12.86 -1.51
C ASP A 30 6.69 11.36 -1.47
N TRP A 31 5.71 10.51 -1.77
CA TRP A 31 5.89 9.07 -1.87
C TRP A 31 6.92 8.68 -2.94
N GLY A 32 7.11 9.50 -3.97
CA GLY A 32 8.06 9.27 -5.04
C GLY A 32 9.51 9.31 -4.54
N SER A 33 9.82 10.24 -3.63
CA SER A 33 11.14 10.33 -2.98
C SER A 33 11.53 9.10 -2.17
N LEU A 34 10.54 8.32 -1.69
CA LEU A 34 10.75 7.10 -0.91
C LEU A 34 10.94 5.86 -1.79
N ARG A 35 10.55 5.91 -3.07
CA ARG A 35 10.69 4.79 -4.01
C ARG A 35 12.15 4.31 -4.14
N PRO A 36 13.18 5.16 -4.33
CA PRO A 36 14.56 4.70 -4.48
C PRO A 36 15.12 3.99 -3.25
N ILE A 37 14.63 4.34 -2.06
CA ILE A 37 15.01 3.71 -0.80
C ILE A 37 14.50 2.27 -0.79
N VAL A 38 13.22 2.09 -1.14
CA VAL A 38 12.54 0.81 -1.15
C VAL A 38 12.90 -0.08 -2.34
N LYS A 39 13.21 0.52 -3.50
CA LYS A 39 13.58 -0.22 -4.71
C LYS A 39 14.80 -1.12 -4.48
N LYS A 40 15.74 -0.68 -3.63
CA LYS A 40 16.94 -1.46 -3.26
C LYS A 40 16.62 -2.76 -2.51
N LEU A 41 15.40 -2.90 -1.97
CA LEU A 41 14.94 -4.10 -1.26
C LEU A 41 14.48 -5.20 -2.20
N PHE A 42 14.10 -4.85 -3.43
CA PHE A 42 13.66 -5.80 -4.43
C PHE A 42 14.88 -6.37 -5.15
N ARG A 43 15.10 -7.68 -4.98
CA ARG A 43 16.23 -8.40 -5.60
C ARG A 43 15.98 -8.80 -7.06
N ASN A 44 14.71 -8.77 -7.50
CA ASN A 44 14.29 -9.22 -8.82
C ASN A 44 13.60 -8.09 -9.58
N ASP A 45 14.37 -7.32 -10.33
CA ASP A 45 13.87 -6.36 -11.35
C ASP A 45 13.64 -7.05 -12.72
N THR A 46 13.96 -8.34 -12.83
CA THR A 46 13.80 -9.13 -14.05
C THR A 46 12.46 -9.87 -14.04
N GLY A 47 11.66 -9.76 -15.09
CA GLY A 47 10.42 -10.54 -15.29
C GLY A 47 10.63 -12.06 -15.48
N LYS A 48 11.81 -12.59 -15.14
CA LYS A 48 12.15 -14.01 -15.16
C LYS A 48 12.26 -14.51 -13.71
N GLY A 49 11.24 -15.25 -13.29
CA GLY A 49 11.12 -15.90 -11.98
C GLY A 49 10.21 -15.17 -10.99
N GLY A 50 9.49 -15.93 -10.16
CA GLY A 50 8.67 -15.45 -9.04
C GLY A 50 7.38 -14.69 -9.41
N ARG A 51 6.54 -14.43 -8.39
CA ARG A 51 5.39 -13.51 -8.51
C ARG A 51 5.91 -12.08 -8.69
N PRO A 52 5.33 -11.27 -9.60
CA PRO A 52 5.71 -9.87 -9.75
C PRO A 52 5.65 -9.14 -8.41
N ASN A 53 6.62 -8.26 -8.16
CA ASN A 53 6.62 -7.43 -6.95
C ASN A 53 5.43 -6.46 -7.00
N ILE A 54 4.78 -6.26 -5.85
CA ILE A 54 3.78 -5.19 -5.69
C ILE A 54 4.49 -3.84 -5.84
N ASP A 55 3.82 -2.83 -6.40
CA ASP A 55 4.35 -1.47 -6.55
C ASP A 55 4.88 -0.96 -5.20
N GLU A 56 6.08 -0.39 -5.22
CA GLU A 56 6.80 0.04 -4.01
C GLU A 56 6.02 1.09 -3.22
N THR A 57 5.29 1.95 -3.92
CA THR A 57 4.44 2.99 -3.31
C THR A 57 3.29 2.38 -2.54
N VAL A 58 2.70 1.29 -3.06
CA VAL A 58 1.62 0.58 -2.35
C VAL A 58 2.16 0.04 -1.03
N MET A 59 3.33 -0.62 -1.05
CA MET A 59 3.93 -1.16 0.17
C MET A 59 4.30 -0.08 1.19
N ILE A 60 4.88 1.05 0.74
CA ILE A 60 5.21 2.19 1.60
C ILE A 60 3.93 2.74 2.25
N LYS A 61 2.89 2.99 1.46
CA LYS A 61 1.61 3.49 1.95
C LYS A 61 0.93 2.49 2.89
N THR A 62 1.04 1.18 2.65
CA THR A 62 0.52 0.14 3.55
C THR A 62 1.22 0.18 4.91
N LEU A 63 2.55 0.29 4.95
CA LEU A 63 3.27 0.43 6.24
C LEU A 63 2.92 1.74 6.95
N PHE A 64 2.69 2.82 6.21
CA PHE A 64 2.24 4.09 6.77
C PHE A 64 0.84 3.99 7.40
N LEU A 65 -0.10 3.33 6.72
CA LEU A 65 -1.42 3.04 7.32
C LEU A 65 -1.28 2.18 8.57
N GLN A 66 -0.43 1.16 8.51
CA GLN A 66 -0.20 0.27 9.63
C GLN A 66 0.35 1.00 10.87
N SER A 67 1.26 1.97 10.68
CA SER A 67 1.83 2.74 11.79
C SER A 67 0.84 3.74 12.38
N ILE A 68 0.03 4.43 11.56
CA ILE A 68 -0.95 5.41 12.05
C ILE A 68 -2.12 4.75 12.77
N TYR A 69 -2.59 3.60 12.26
CA TYR A 69 -3.72 2.88 12.83
C TYR A 69 -3.31 1.78 13.82
N ASN A 70 -2.01 1.60 14.06
CA ASN A 70 -1.43 0.61 14.96
C ASN A 70 -1.99 -0.82 14.72
N LEU A 71 -1.97 -1.25 13.45
CA LEU A 71 -2.56 -2.52 13.01
C LEU A 71 -1.51 -3.65 12.97
N SER A 72 -1.93 -4.88 13.26
CA SER A 72 -1.13 -6.07 12.95
C SER A 72 -1.14 -6.35 11.44
N ASP A 73 -0.27 -7.24 10.95
CA ASP A 73 -0.22 -7.59 9.52
C ASP A 73 -1.55 -8.20 9.03
N GLU A 74 -2.16 -9.06 9.86
CA GLU A 74 -3.47 -9.68 9.57
C GLU A 74 -4.62 -8.68 9.63
N SER A 75 -4.60 -7.77 10.62
CA SER A 75 -5.59 -6.70 10.71
C SER A 75 -5.45 -5.74 9.53
N MET A 76 -4.23 -5.40 9.12
CA MET A 76 -3.98 -4.55 7.96
C MET A 76 -4.56 -5.17 6.69
N GLU A 77 -4.30 -6.46 6.43
CA GLU A 77 -4.89 -7.18 5.31
C GLU A 77 -6.42 -7.09 5.31
N ARG A 78 -7.07 -7.38 6.46
CA ARG A 78 -8.53 -7.27 6.59
C ARG A 78 -9.02 -5.86 6.29
N GLU A 79 -8.40 -4.85 6.88
CA GLU A 79 -8.81 -3.45 6.72
C GLU A 79 -8.61 -2.94 5.28
N LEU A 80 -7.60 -3.44 4.54
CA LEU A 80 -7.44 -3.15 3.11
C LEU A 80 -8.61 -3.71 2.28
N HIS A 81 -9.16 -4.85 2.70
CA HIS A 81 -10.34 -5.43 2.06
C HIS A 81 -11.65 -4.78 2.51
N ASP A 82 -11.75 -4.25 3.73
CA ASP A 82 -13.02 -3.72 4.25
C ASP A 82 -13.19 -2.21 4.03
N ARG A 83 -12.11 -1.43 4.08
CA ARG A 83 -12.19 0.05 4.07
C ARG A 83 -11.93 0.66 2.70
N ILE A 84 -12.97 1.27 2.13
CA ILE A 84 -12.88 2.00 0.86
C ILE A 84 -11.87 3.15 0.93
N SER A 85 -11.76 3.85 2.08
CA SER A 85 -10.76 4.92 2.26
C SER A 85 -9.32 4.41 2.12
N PHE A 86 -9.03 3.21 2.61
CA PHE A 86 -7.69 2.62 2.50
C PHE A 86 -7.40 2.21 1.05
N ARG A 87 -8.38 1.60 0.39
CA ARG A 87 -8.28 1.27 -1.05
C ARG A 87 -8.06 2.53 -1.90
N ASN A 88 -8.76 3.63 -1.60
CA ASN A 88 -8.58 4.91 -2.26
C ASN A 88 -7.18 5.49 -2.00
N PHE A 89 -6.69 5.46 -0.76
CA PHE A 89 -5.35 5.92 -0.40
C PHE A 89 -4.24 5.15 -1.15
N LEU A 90 -4.44 3.85 -1.36
CA LEU A 90 -3.55 3.01 -2.16
C LEU A 90 -3.74 3.15 -3.67
N ASN A 91 -4.70 3.96 -4.12
CA ASN A 91 -5.07 4.15 -5.52
C ASN A 91 -5.54 2.87 -6.23
N TYR A 92 -6.29 2.02 -5.52
CA TYR A 92 -6.93 0.81 -6.06
C TYR A 92 -5.96 -0.10 -6.85
N PRO A 93 -4.90 -0.63 -6.21
CA PRO A 93 -3.98 -1.56 -6.86
C PRO A 93 -4.71 -2.84 -7.27
N GLU A 94 -4.24 -3.45 -8.36
CA GLU A 94 -4.80 -4.71 -8.86
C GLU A 94 -4.62 -5.87 -7.86
N ILE A 95 -3.53 -5.83 -7.09
CA ILE A 95 -3.21 -6.80 -6.05
C ILE A 95 -3.04 -6.05 -4.74
N MET A 96 -3.88 -6.40 -3.75
CA MET A 96 -3.69 -5.94 -2.38
C MET A 96 -2.60 -6.78 -1.69
N PRO A 97 -1.74 -6.16 -0.88
CA PRO A 97 -0.75 -6.89 -0.11
C PRO A 97 -1.44 -7.70 0.99
N ASP A 98 -1.15 -9.00 1.02
CA ASP A 98 -1.53 -9.87 2.13
C ASP A 98 -0.56 -9.68 3.32
N SER A 99 -0.96 -10.18 4.49
CA SER A 99 -0.20 -10.14 5.73
C SER A 99 1.23 -10.68 5.59
N ARG A 100 1.42 -11.76 4.83
CA ARG A 100 2.74 -12.34 4.55
C ARG A 100 3.61 -11.44 3.70
N THR A 101 3.02 -10.74 2.74
CA THR A 101 3.72 -9.79 1.86
C THR A 101 4.15 -8.57 2.65
N ILE A 102 3.30 -8.07 3.55
CA ILE A 102 3.63 -6.98 4.48
C ILE A 102 4.79 -7.39 5.39
N TRP A 103 4.69 -8.58 6.00
CA TRP A 103 5.74 -9.13 6.87
C TRP A 103 7.08 -9.26 6.13
N LEU A 104 7.08 -9.89 4.96
CA LEU A 104 8.30 -10.10 4.17
C LEU A 104 8.95 -8.77 3.76
N PHE A 105 8.12 -7.77 3.46
CA PHE A 105 8.60 -6.43 3.14
C PHE A 105 9.26 -5.75 4.34
N ARG A 106 8.67 -5.88 5.54
CA ARG A 106 9.28 -5.40 6.79
C ARG A 106 10.57 -6.11 7.13
N GLU A 107 10.61 -7.44 6.97
CA GLU A 107 11.82 -8.23 7.18
C GLU A 107 12.97 -7.74 6.27
N ARG A 108 12.67 -7.44 5.00
CA ARG A 108 13.66 -6.85 4.07
C ARG A 108 14.14 -5.47 4.49
N LEU A 109 13.25 -4.61 5.01
CA LEU A 109 13.62 -3.29 5.55
C LEU A 109 14.60 -3.43 6.71
N SER A 110 14.29 -4.29 7.70
CA SER A 110 15.16 -4.52 8.85
C SER A 110 16.51 -5.13 8.46
N ASN A 111 16.52 -6.09 7.53
CA ASN A 111 17.76 -6.74 7.08
C ASN A 111 18.70 -5.79 6.31
N THR A 112 18.17 -4.70 5.76
CA THR A 112 18.97 -3.70 5.02
C THR A 112 19.33 -2.48 5.87
N GLY A 113 18.88 -2.43 7.13
CA GLY A 113 19.08 -1.28 8.02
C GLY A 113 18.36 -0.01 7.54
N THR A 114 17.33 -0.17 6.71
CA THR A 114 16.55 0.93 6.11
C THR A 114 15.33 1.28 6.98
N ASP A 115 15.23 0.66 8.16
CA ASP A 115 14.18 0.84 9.15
C ASP A 115 14.43 2.00 10.13
N LYS A 116 15.57 2.71 9.98
CA LYS A 116 16.01 3.80 10.87
C LYS A 116 16.02 5.17 10.19
#